data_AF-A0A7S7P3I2-F1
#
_entry.id   AF-A0A7S7P3I2-F1
#
_cell.length_a   1.000
_cell.length_b   1.000
_cell.length_c   1.000
_cell.angle_alpha   90.00
_cell.angle_beta   90.00
_cell.angle_gamma   90.00
#
_symmetry.space_group_name_H-M   'P 1'
#
loop_
_entity.id
_entity.type
_entity.pdbx_description
1 polymer ?
#
loop_
_entity_poly.entity_id
_entity_poly.type
_entity_poly.pdbx_seq_one_letter_code
_entity_poly.pdbx_strand_id
1 'polypeptide(L)'
;MDTIQSRLRAVIEAATDERGRFAELEKLTKVSANSWKSFWHGRQRPTCDMIEAICVRWPHYAFWIATGITDAKYGHVNERGEASFPEKRRARRKKAEEYWELAGSMRAWRSHCEANPDAADDSDGVMERNDAISLLELEIGRNAEQQALANIEDADLVASLVKLKVCHSFLDEEKHDD
;
A
#
# COMPACT_ATOMS: atom_id res chain seq x y z
N MET A 1 22.03 0.95 -1.94
CA MET A 1 20.96 0.18 -2.62
C MET A 1 19.78 0.15 -1.67
N ASP A 2 18.59 0.51 -2.12
CA ASP A 2 17.41 0.59 -1.25
C ASP A 2 16.91 -0.83 -0.92
N THR A 3 17.00 -1.22 0.35
CA THR A 3 16.72 -2.57 0.83
C THR A 3 15.35 -2.63 1.50
N ILE A 4 14.80 -3.83 1.68
CA ILE A 4 13.58 -4.01 2.47
C ILE A 4 13.71 -3.44 3.90
N GLN A 5 14.91 -3.50 4.48
CA GLN A 5 15.20 -2.93 5.79
C GLN A 5 15.10 -1.40 5.81
N SER A 6 15.63 -0.71 4.80
CA SER A 6 15.51 0.76 4.71
C SER A 6 14.07 1.20 4.51
N ARG A 7 13.32 0.50 3.64
CA ARG A 7 11.90 0.80 3.39
C ARG A 7 11.01 0.55 4.60
N LEU A 8 11.21 -0.58 5.29
CA LEU A 8 10.47 -0.89 6.52
C LEU A 8 10.72 0.17 7.61
N ARG A 9 11.98 0.61 7.76
CA ARG A 9 12.33 1.70 8.68
C ARG A 9 11.63 3.01 8.29
N ALA A 10 11.63 3.36 7.01
CA ALA A 10 11.02 4.57 6.49
C ALA A 10 9.50 4.61 6.75
N VAL A 11 8.81 3.48 6.57
CA VAL A 11 7.39 3.34 6.91
C VAL A 11 7.13 3.55 8.39
N ILE A 12 7.92 2.90 9.25
CA ILE A 12 7.79 3.06 10.70
C ILE A 12 8.00 4.52 11.09
N GLU A 13 8.99 5.19 10.51
CA GLU A 13 9.27 6.60 10.77
C GLU A 13 8.11 7.53 10.35
N ALA A 14 7.48 7.24 9.22
CA ALA A 14 6.32 8.00 8.73
C ALA A 14 5.04 7.72 9.53
N ALA A 15 4.87 6.50 10.03
CA ALA A 15 3.62 6.05 10.64
C ALA A 15 3.58 6.14 12.17
N THR A 16 4.70 6.44 12.84
CA THR A 16 4.78 6.48 14.31
C THR A 16 5.54 7.70 14.81
N ASP A 17 5.11 8.21 15.97
CA ASP A 17 5.81 9.31 16.64
C ASP A 17 7.21 8.90 17.09
N GLU A 18 8.16 9.83 17.06
CA GLU A 18 9.53 9.57 17.51
C GLU A 18 9.58 9.18 18.99
N ARG A 19 8.75 9.82 19.82
CA ARG A 19 8.66 9.55 21.25
C ARG A 19 7.76 8.35 21.50
N GLY A 20 8.34 7.27 22.02
CA GLY A 20 7.56 6.09 22.43
C GLY A 20 7.25 5.10 21.31
N ARG A 21 7.73 5.36 20.08
CA ARG A 21 7.64 4.48 18.89
C ARG A 21 7.62 2.99 19.19
N PHE A 22 8.61 2.50 19.95
CA PHE A 22 8.76 1.06 20.17
C PHE A 22 7.69 0.47 21.08
N ALA A 23 7.23 1.21 22.08
CA ALA A 23 6.14 0.79 22.95
C ALA A 23 4.80 0.82 22.19
N GLU A 24 4.61 1.81 21.33
CA GLU A 24 3.46 1.89 20.43
C GLU A 24 3.45 0.72 19.44
N LEU A 25 4.57 0.49 18.75
CA LEU A 25 4.72 -0.64 17.82
C LEU A 25 4.46 -1.97 18.52
N GLU A 26 4.97 -2.19 19.72
CA GLU A 26 4.69 -3.42 20.47
C GLU A 26 3.20 -3.58 20.77
N LYS A 27 2.53 -2.50 21.20
CA LYS A 27 1.08 -2.52 21.44
C LYS A 27 0.30 -2.90 20.18
N LEU A 28 0.69 -2.33 19.04
CA LEU A 28 0.03 -2.48 17.74
C LEU A 28 0.33 -3.83 17.06
N THR A 29 1.59 -4.27 17.10
CA THR A 29 2.10 -5.41 16.31
C THR A 29 2.29 -6.69 17.11
N LYS A 30 2.26 -6.61 18.45
CA LYS A 30 2.62 -7.70 19.38
C LYS A 30 4.07 -8.20 19.28
N VAL A 31 4.89 -7.59 18.43
CA VAL A 31 6.35 -7.81 18.39
C VAL A 31 6.99 -6.95 19.48
N SER A 32 7.85 -7.55 20.31
CA SER A 32 8.41 -6.86 21.47
C SER A 32 9.16 -5.56 21.12
N ALA A 33 9.08 -4.53 21.99
CA ALA A 33 9.78 -3.28 21.78
C ALA A 33 11.30 -3.46 21.68
N ASN A 34 11.87 -4.46 22.38
CA ASN A 34 13.28 -4.79 22.30
C ASN A 34 13.68 -5.35 20.92
N SER A 35 12.82 -6.15 20.30
CA SER A 35 13.01 -6.60 18.92
C SER A 35 12.99 -5.40 17.96
N TRP A 36 11.99 -4.52 18.09
CA TRP A 36 11.91 -3.29 17.29
C TRP A 36 13.14 -2.38 17.46
N LYS A 37 13.66 -2.22 18.68
CA LYS A 37 14.92 -1.48 18.93
C LYS A 37 16.12 -2.13 18.26
N SER A 38 16.23 -3.46 18.33
CA SER A 38 17.33 -4.20 17.70
C SER A 38 17.32 -4.05 16.18
N PHE A 39 16.14 -4.15 15.55
CA PHE A 39 15.95 -3.83 14.14
C PHE A 39 16.29 -2.37 13.83
N TRP A 40 15.75 -1.43 14.62
CA TRP A 40 15.91 0.01 14.41
C TRP A 40 17.37 0.43 14.43
N HIS A 41 18.17 -0.09 15.36
CA HIS A 41 19.60 0.21 15.46
C HIS A 41 20.47 -0.67 14.56
N GLY A 42 19.89 -1.50 13.69
CA GLY A 42 20.63 -2.34 12.74
C GLY A 42 21.34 -3.53 13.35
N ARG A 43 21.02 -3.91 14.59
CA ARG A 43 21.56 -5.10 15.27
C ARG A 43 20.93 -6.39 14.75
N GLN A 44 19.76 -6.29 14.11
CA GLN A 44 18.99 -7.39 13.58
C GLN A 44 18.40 -7.01 12.21
N ARG A 45 18.34 -7.98 11.29
CA ARG A 45 17.56 -7.87 10.04
C ARG A 45 16.07 -8.02 10.32
N PRO A 46 15.19 -7.36 9.54
CA PRO A 46 13.75 -7.51 9.76
C PRO A 46 13.35 -8.98 9.67
N THR A 47 12.59 -9.47 10.65
CA THR A 47 12.03 -10.82 10.62
C THR A 47 10.77 -10.87 9.77
N CYS A 48 10.32 -12.06 9.39
CA CYS A 48 9.04 -12.24 8.71
C CYS A 48 7.89 -11.63 9.53
N ASP A 49 7.85 -11.90 10.84
CA ASP A 49 6.82 -11.37 11.75
C ASP A 49 6.79 -9.84 11.78
N MET A 50 7.95 -9.18 11.73
CA MET A 50 8.03 -7.71 11.67
C MET A 50 7.46 -7.18 10.37
N ILE A 51 7.83 -7.79 9.24
CA ILE A 51 7.36 -7.37 7.93
C ILE A 51 5.85 -7.59 7.83
N GLU A 52 5.37 -8.77 8.22
CA GLU A 52 3.96 -9.11 8.23
C GLU A 52 3.16 -8.14 9.11
N ALA A 53 3.60 -7.90 10.35
CA ALA A 53 2.86 -7.04 11.26
C ALA A 53 2.71 -5.60 10.73
N ILE A 54 3.75 -5.07 10.09
CA ILE A 54 3.73 -3.74 9.47
C ILE A 54 2.82 -3.73 8.24
N CYS A 55 2.94 -4.73 7.36
CA CYS A 55 2.14 -4.84 6.15
C CYS A 55 0.65 -5.08 6.44
N VAL A 56 0.31 -5.83 7.49
CA VAL A 56 -1.08 -6.00 7.93
C VAL A 56 -1.62 -4.72 8.55
N ARG A 57 -0.79 -4.00 9.32
CA ARG A 57 -1.21 -2.77 9.98
C ARG A 57 -1.38 -1.60 9.01
N TRP A 58 -0.50 -1.50 8.01
CA TRP A 58 -0.52 -0.44 6.99
C TRP A 58 -0.39 -1.05 5.58
N PRO A 59 -1.49 -1.65 5.06
CA PRO A 59 -1.46 -2.39 3.79
C PRO A 59 -1.04 -1.57 2.58
N HIS A 60 -1.30 -0.27 2.58
CA HIS A 60 -0.93 0.66 1.50
C HIS A 60 0.59 0.79 1.31
N TYR A 61 1.43 0.38 2.26
CA TYR A 61 2.88 0.35 2.10
C TYR A 61 3.43 -1.03 1.70
N ALA A 62 2.64 -2.10 1.78
CA ALA A 62 3.12 -3.47 1.70
C ALA A 62 3.84 -3.81 0.38
N PHE A 63 3.25 -3.42 -0.75
CA PHE A 63 3.84 -3.62 -2.07
C PHE A 63 5.18 -2.88 -2.21
N TRP A 64 5.26 -1.63 -1.73
CA TRP A 64 6.48 -0.84 -1.79
C TRP A 64 7.58 -1.39 -0.89
N ILE A 65 7.25 -1.84 0.34
CA ILE A 65 8.21 -2.52 1.22
C ILE A 65 8.83 -3.72 0.51
N ALA A 66 8.02 -4.56 -0.12
CA ALA A 66 8.48 -5.77 -0.79
C ALA A 66 9.28 -5.48 -2.06
N THR A 67 8.80 -4.61 -2.94
CA THR A 67 9.31 -4.47 -4.32
C THR A 67 10.23 -3.26 -4.53
N GLY A 68 10.13 -2.23 -3.68
CA GLY A 68 10.81 -0.94 -3.86
C GLY A 68 10.19 -0.04 -4.93
N ILE A 69 9.14 -0.49 -5.62
CA ILE A 69 8.34 0.30 -6.55
C ILE A 69 6.95 0.52 -5.96
N THR A 70 6.25 1.57 -6.42
CA THR A 70 4.87 1.83 -6.00
C THR A 70 3.89 1.35 -7.04
N ASP A 71 2.68 1.12 -6.59
CA ASP A 71 1.54 0.79 -7.43
C ASP A 71 0.36 1.67 -6.97
N ALA A 72 0.53 2.97 -7.23
CA ALA A 72 -0.41 3.98 -6.77
C ALA A 72 -1.78 3.77 -7.42
N LYS A 73 -1.83 3.08 -8.58
CA LYS A 73 -3.08 2.62 -9.22
C LYS A 73 -3.94 1.81 -8.29
N TYR A 74 -3.37 0.99 -7.42
CA TYR A 74 -4.10 0.17 -6.47
C TYR A 74 -4.00 0.70 -5.02
N GLY A 75 -3.44 1.90 -4.85
CA GLY A 75 -3.32 2.58 -3.57
C GLY A 75 -2.05 2.21 -2.82
N HIS A 76 -1.12 1.52 -3.48
CA HIS A 76 0.15 1.15 -2.90
C HIS A 76 1.19 2.26 -3.12
N VAL A 77 1.62 2.88 -2.03
CA VAL A 77 2.45 4.09 -2.03
C VAL A 77 3.73 3.89 -1.24
N ASN A 78 4.68 4.82 -1.38
CA ASN A 78 5.86 4.85 -0.54
C ASN A 78 5.54 5.45 0.85
N GLU A 79 6.53 5.53 1.73
CA GLU A 79 6.39 6.07 3.10
C GLU A 79 5.83 7.50 3.15
N ARG A 80 6.04 8.29 2.08
CA ARG A 80 5.56 9.69 1.96
C ARG A 80 4.14 9.78 1.41
N GLY A 81 3.51 8.65 1.08
CA GLY A 81 2.23 8.63 0.37
C GLY A 81 2.35 9.07 -1.09
N GLU A 82 3.54 8.98 -1.67
CA GLU A 82 3.83 9.37 -3.03
C GLU A 82 3.88 8.14 -3.95
N ALA A 83 3.52 8.35 -5.22
CA ALA A 83 3.84 7.42 -6.28
C ALA A 83 5.30 7.63 -6.68
N SER A 84 6.09 6.58 -6.60
CA SER A 84 7.44 6.51 -7.13
C SER A 84 7.41 5.87 -8.53
N PHE A 85 8.57 5.86 -9.19
CA PHE A 85 8.75 5.27 -10.50
C PHE A 85 8.13 3.86 -10.59
N PRO A 86 7.38 3.55 -11.67
CA PRO A 86 7.16 4.36 -12.89
C PRO A 86 6.00 5.36 -12.83
N GLU A 87 5.22 5.41 -11.74
CA GLU A 87 3.96 6.15 -11.72
C GLU A 87 4.09 7.60 -11.25
N LYS A 88 3.29 8.50 -11.85
CA LYS A 88 3.10 9.87 -11.35
C LYS A 88 1.98 9.87 -10.30
N ARG A 89 2.10 10.74 -9.30
CA ARG A 89 1.17 10.89 -8.16
C ARG A 89 -0.29 10.82 -8.64
N ARG A 90 -1.00 9.75 -8.26
CA ARG A 90 -2.44 9.65 -8.49
C ARG A 90 -3.17 10.51 -7.44
N ALA A 91 -4.34 11.03 -7.79
CA ALA A 91 -5.23 11.61 -6.79
C ALA A 91 -5.55 10.54 -5.73
N ARG A 92 -5.61 10.95 -4.45
CA ARG A 92 -5.99 10.08 -3.33
C ARG A 92 -7.31 9.36 -3.66
N ARG A 93 -7.32 8.03 -3.63
CA ARG A 93 -8.48 7.20 -3.99
C ARG A 93 -9.23 6.78 -2.74
N LYS A 94 -10.17 7.65 -2.33
CA LYS A 94 -10.87 7.54 -1.06
C LYS A 94 -11.63 6.21 -0.96
N LYS A 95 -12.27 5.74 -2.05
CA LYS A 95 -13.00 4.46 -2.01
C LYS A 95 -12.07 3.25 -1.89
N ALA A 96 -10.90 3.30 -2.52
CA ALA A 96 -9.88 2.27 -2.34
C ALA A 96 -9.40 2.20 -0.88
N GLU A 97 -9.13 3.33 -0.25
CA GLU A 97 -8.70 3.38 1.16
C GLU A 97 -9.77 2.80 2.11
N GLU A 98 -11.03 3.26 1.98
CA GLU A 98 -12.17 2.74 2.75
C GLU A 98 -12.33 1.22 2.56
N TYR A 99 -12.14 0.72 1.33
CA TYR A 99 -12.20 -0.71 1.02
C TYR A 99 -11.16 -1.51 1.81
N TRP A 100 -9.91 -1.07 1.80
CA TRP A 100 -8.81 -1.80 2.46
C TRP A 100 -8.96 -1.81 3.99
N GLU A 101 -9.44 -0.71 4.58
CA GLU A 101 -9.71 -0.62 6.02
C GLU A 101 -10.82 -1.58 6.45
N LEU A 102 -11.94 -1.62 5.71
CA LEU A 102 -13.05 -2.54 5.98
C LEU A 102 -12.63 -3.99 5.77
N ALA A 103 -11.97 -4.31 4.65
CA ALA A 103 -11.48 -5.66 4.36
C ALA A 103 -10.51 -6.18 5.43
N GLY A 104 -9.59 -5.33 5.90
CA GLY A 104 -8.66 -5.64 6.97
C GLY A 104 -9.38 -5.92 8.29
N SER A 105 -10.37 -5.09 8.62
CA SER A 105 -11.19 -5.24 9.84
C SER A 105 -11.99 -6.54 9.83
N MET A 106 -12.63 -6.88 8.70
CA MET A 106 -13.38 -8.14 8.56
C MET A 106 -12.48 -9.37 8.67
N ARG A 107 -11.28 -9.33 8.07
CA ARG A 107 -10.32 -10.43 8.17
C ARG A 107 -9.85 -10.64 9.62
N ALA A 108 -9.55 -9.55 10.32
CA ALA A 108 -9.16 -9.60 11.73
C ALA A 108 -10.29 -10.15 12.61
N TRP A 109 -11.53 -9.74 12.36
CA TRP A 109 -12.72 -10.25 13.05
C TRP A 109 -12.92 -11.75 12.81
N ARG A 110 -12.87 -12.22 11.56
CA ARG A 110 -12.99 -13.65 11.26
C ARG A 110 -11.92 -14.48 11.96
N SER A 111 -10.67 -14.03 11.93
CA SER A 111 -9.59 -14.71 12.64
C SER A 111 -9.82 -14.75 14.16
N HIS A 112 -10.43 -13.71 14.73
CA HIS A 112 -10.81 -13.68 16.15
C HIS A 112 -11.94 -14.69 16.47
N CYS A 113 -13.00 -14.75 15.66
CA CYS A 113 -14.08 -15.73 15.86
C CYS A 113 -13.62 -17.18 15.63
N GLU A 114 -12.73 -17.41 14.67
CA GLU A 114 -12.10 -18.73 14.46
C GLU A 114 -11.27 -19.16 15.68
N ALA A 115 -10.58 -18.22 16.33
CA ALA A 115 -9.83 -18.49 17.56
C ALA A 115 -10.74 -18.66 18.79
N ASN A 116 -11.89 -17.98 18.81
CA ASN A 116 -12.84 -17.93 19.92
C ASN A 116 -14.27 -18.23 19.44
N PRO A 117 -14.66 -19.51 19.28
CA PRO A 117 -15.95 -19.89 18.69
C PRO A 117 -17.17 -19.40 19.49
N ASP A 118 -17.02 -19.27 20.81
CA ASP A 118 -18.08 -18.80 21.72
C ASP A 118 -18.25 -17.28 21.71
N ALA A 119 -17.37 -16.55 21.02
CA ALA A 119 -17.45 -15.09 20.91
C ALA A 119 -18.50 -14.63 19.89
N ALA A 120 -19.04 -15.56 19.08
CA ALA A 120 -20.01 -15.24 18.05
C ALA A 120 -21.45 -15.18 18.60
N ASP A 121 -22.12 -14.03 18.46
CA ASP A 121 -23.53 -13.80 18.84
C ASP A 121 -24.46 -13.80 17.60
N ASP A 122 -25.77 -13.98 17.79
CA ASP A 122 -26.78 -13.95 16.72
C ASP A 122 -26.78 -12.60 15.94
N SER A 123 -26.33 -11.53 16.59
CA SER A 123 -26.15 -10.20 15.96
C SER A 123 -24.97 -10.14 14.98
N ASP A 124 -23.99 -11.05 15.07
CA ASP A 124 -22.80 -11.06 14.22
C ASP A 124 -23.12 -11.44 12.77
N GLY A 125 -24.11 -12.31 12.54
CA GLY A 125 -24.54 -12.66 11.19
C GLY A 125 -25.16 -11.48 10.43
N VAL A 126 -25.80 -10.56 11.15
CA VAL A 126 -26.35 -9.31 10.57
C VAL A 126 -25.23 -8.31 10.29
N MET A 127 -24.24 -8.21 11.19
CA MET A 127 -23.06 -7.37 11.00
C MET A 127 -22.23 -7.84 9.79
N GLU A 128 -21.93 -9.14 9.69
CA GLU A 128 -21.15 -9.69 8.57
C GLU A 128 -21.86 -9.47 7.22
N ARG A 129 -23.19 -9.56 7.18
CA ARG A 129 -23.98 -9.27 5.98
C ARG A 129 -23.88 -7.79 5.58
N ASN A 130 -24.00 -6.87 6.55
CA ASN A 130 -23.91 -5.44 6.29
C ASN A 130 -22.50 -5.03 5.83
N ASP A 131 -21.47 -5.55 6.49
CA ASP A 131 -20.08 -5.33 6.12
C ASP A 131 -19.77 -5.86 4.71
N ALA A 132 -20.33 -7.02 4.34
CA ALA A 132 -20.22 -7.57 2.99
C ALA A 132 -20.89 -6.68 1.94
N ILE A 133 -22.06 -6.09 2.25
CA ILE A 133 -22.72 -5.11 1.37
C ILE A 133 -21.84 -3.87 1.20
N SER A 134 -21.33 -3.30 2.30
CA SER A 134 -20.44 -2.15 2.25
C SER A 134 -19.15 -2.43 1.47
N LEU A 135 -18.57 -3.63 1.59
CA LEU A 135 -17.43 -4.03 0.77
C LEU A 135 -17.75 -4.03 -0.72
N LEU A 136 -18.92 -4.53 -1.12
CA LEU A 136 -19.34 -4.54 -2.52
C LEU A 136 -19.55 -3.11 -3.05
N GLU A 137 -20.16 -2.23 -2.27
CA GLU A 137 -20.33 -0.81 -2.63
C GLU A 137 -18.98 -0.11 -2.79
N LEU A 138 -18.04 -0.37 -1.88
CA LEU A 138 -16.67 0.16 -1.94
C LEU A 138 -15.90 -0.39 -3.13
N GLU A 139 -16.07 -1.67 -3.47
CA GLU A 139 -15.49 -2.31 -4.65
C GLU A 139 -16.01 -1.67 -5.94
N ILE A 140 -17.32 -1.44 -6.04
CA ILE A 140 -17.93 -0.70 -7.17
C ILE A 140 -17.33 0.70 -7.27
N GLY A 141 -17.26 1.43 -6.17
CA GLY A 141 -16.66 2.77 -6.11
C GLY A 141 -15.19 2.77 -6.54
N ARG A 142 -14.40 1.81 -6.05
CA ARG A 142 -12.99 1.62 -6.41
C ARG A 142 -12.82 1.35 -7.90
N ASN A 143 -13.68 0.53 -8.48
CA ASN A 143 -13.66 0.23 -9.91
C ASN A 143 -14.03 1.45 -10.77
N ALA A 144 -15.00 2.24 -10.33
CA ALA A 144 -15.35 3.50 -11.00
C ALA A 144 -14.21 4.54 -10.93
N GLU A 145 -13.57 4.71 -9.76
CA GLU A 145 -12.38 5.54 -9.59
C GLU A 145 -11.25 5.09 -10.54
N GLN A 146 -11.03 3.78 -10.65
CA GLN A 146 -10.01 3.22 -11.52
C GLN A 146 -10.31 3.47 -13.00
N GLN A 147 -11.57 3.31 -13.44
CA GLN A 147 -11.97 3.52 -14.83
C GLN A 147 -11.86 5.00 -15.23
N ALA A 148 -12.26 5.92 -14.36
CA ALA A 148 -12.11 7.36 -14.59
C ALA A 148 -10.64 7.76 -14.76
N LEU A 149 -9.75 7.20 -13.93
CA LEU A 149 -8.31 7.46 -14.01
C LEU A 149 -7.66 6.83 -15.25
N ALA A 150 -8.07 5.62 -15.62
CA ALA A 150 -7.51 4.91 -16.78
C ALA A 150 -7.71 5.69 -18.09
N ASN A 151 -8.90 6.27 -18.29
CA ASN A 151 -9.21 7.04 -19.50
C ASN A 151 -8.32 8.28 -19.66
N ILE A 152 -7.99 8.94 -18.55
CA ILE A 152 -7.10 10.11 -18.56
C ILE A 152 -5.64 9.67 -18.78
N GLU A 153 -5.24 8.59 -18.10
CA GLU A 153 -3.88 8.03 -18.15
C GLU A 153 -3.51 7.55 -19.56
N ASP A 154 -4.41 6.83 -20.23
CA ASP A 154 -4.18 6.34 -21.58
C ASP A 154 -3.95 7.50 -22.56
N ALA A 155 -4.67 8.62 -22.41
CA ALA A 155 -4.46 9.81 -23.23
C ALA A 155 -3.07 10.45 -23.01
N ASP A 156 -2.63 10.58 -21.75
CA ASP A 156 -1.32 11.14 -21.40
C ASP A 156 -0.15 10.23 -21.80
N LEU A 157 -0.32 8.91 -21.66
CA LEU A 157 0.65 7.90 -22.08
C LEU A 157 0.78 7.89 -23.60
N VAL A 158 -0.34 7.94 -24.34
CA VAL A 158 -0.33 8.06 -25.80
C VAL A 158 0.37 9.35 -26.20
N ALA A 159 0.07 10.49 -25.59
CA ALA A 159 0.75 11.76 -25.88
C ALA A 159 2.27 11.68 -25.61
N SER A 160 2.68 11.08 -24.49
CA SER A 160 4.10 10.89 -24.14
C SER A 160 4.81 9.94 -25.10
N LEU A 161 4.15 8.84 -25.48
CA LEU A 161 4.66 7.86 -26.44
C LEU A 161 4.83 8.50 -27.82
N VAL A 162 3.84 9.26 -28.28
CA VAL A 162 3.90 10.00 -29.55
C VAL A 162 5.06 10.99 -29.51
N LYS A 163 5.21 11.78 -28.44
CA LYS A 163 6.33 12.72 -28.26
C LYS A 163 7.68 12.02 -28.35
N LEU A 164 7.86 10.89 -27.67
CA LEU A 164 9.11 10.13 -27.69
C LEU A 164 9.40 9.54 -29.08
N LYS A 165 8.39 8.98 -29.75
CA LYS A 165 8.53 8.44 -31.11
C LYS A 165 8.86 9.51 -32.14
N VAL A 166 8.21 10.68 -32.05
CA VAL A 166 8.44 11.81 -32.97
C VAL A 166 9.79 12.46 -32.73
N CYS A 167 10.23 12.63 -31.47
CA CYS A 167 11.59 13.14 -31.19
C CYS A 167 12.70 12.21 -31.68
N HIS A 168 12.46 10.89 -31.77
CA HIS A 168 13.43 9.96 -32.34
C HIS A 168 13.56 10.10 -33.85
N SER A 169 12.45 10.32 -34.58
CA SER A 169 12.48 10.46 -36.04
C SER A 169 13.19 11.72 -36.53
N PHE A 170 13.24 12.80 -35.72
CA PHE A 170 14.01 14.01 -36.07
C PHE A 170 15.54 13.84 -35.93
N LEU A 171 16.01 12.84 -35.18
CA LEU A 171 17.45 12.59 -34.99
C LEU A 171 18.03 11.61 -36.02
N ASP A 172 17.17 10.87 -36.73
CA ASP A 172 17.60 9.91 -37.75
C ASP A 172 17.74 10.52 -39.16
N GLU A 173 17.20 11.72 -39.41
CA GLU A 173 17.29 12.40 -40.72
C GLU A 173 18.59 13.23 -40.93
N GLU A 174 19.38 13.51 -39.88
CA GLU A 174 20.64 14.30 -39.99
C GLU A 174 21.89 13.45 -40.33
N LYS A 175 21.75 12.17 -40.70
CA LYS A 175 22.90 11.27 -40.96
C LYS A 175 23.08 10.82 -42.41
N HIS A 176 22.54 11.55 -43.39
CA HIS A 176 22.69 11.21 -44.81
C HIS A 176 23.00 12.42 -45.68
N ASP A 177 24.07 13.14 -45.36
CA ASP A 177 24.80 13.97 -46.32
C ASP A 177 26.28 13.96 -45.91
N ASP A 178 27.06 13.03 -46.48
CA ASP A 178 28.51 13.11 -46.74
C ASP A 178 28.97 11.92 -47.62
#